data_AF-D3YJ86-F1
#
_entry.id   AF-D3YJ86-F1
#
_cell.length_a   1.000
_cell.length_b   1.000
_cell.length_c   1.000
_cell.angle_alpha   90.00
_cell.angle_beta   90.00
_cell.angle_gamma   90.00
#
_symmetry.space_group_name_H-M   'P 1'
#
loop_
_entity.id
_entity.type
_entity.pdbx_description
1 polymer ?
#
loop_
_entity_poly.entity_id
_entity_poly.type
_entity_poly.pdbx_seq_one_letter_code
_entity_poly.pdbx_strand_id
1 'polypeptide(L)'
;EKYCTPNVIDIRAEKDGIKSVKPMSEWNLSSDAAYVHYCPNETIEGIAIFEEPDFGDDKIVIADYSSTILSASIDVSRYGVIYAGAQKNIGPAGITVIIIREDLLGKAHQHTPSILDYTVQVQYDSMYNTPPTFAWYLSGMVFKWLKGQGGLQEISKRNHAKAELLYHAVDSSQLYINRVAPQNRSIMNVPFQLANPALDSQFLEEAYAHGLHALKGQ
;
A
#
# COMPACT_ATOMS: atom_id res chain seq x y z
N GLU A 1 11.54 -9.95 15.92
CA GLU A 1 12.25 -10.33 17.16
C GLU A 1 13.76 -10.43 17.02
N LYS A 2 14.34 -11.06 15.99
CA LYS A 2 15.82 -11.22 15.89
C LYS A 2 16.63 -9.91 15.87
N TYR A 3 16.09 -8.85 15.28
CA TYR A 3 16.79 -7.55 15.13
C TYR A 3 15.97 -6.35 15.63
N CYS A 4 14.72 -6.58 16.01
CA CYS A 4 13.85 -5.60 16.65
C CYS A 4 12.78 -6.34 17.47
N THR A 5 12.37 -5.74 18.59
CA THR A 5 11.20 -6.16 19.37
C THR A 5 10.05 -5.23 19.00
N PRO A 6 9.08 -5.67 18.17
CA PRO A 6 7.97 -4.81 17.79
C PRO A 6 6.98 -4.67 18.95
N ASN A 7 6.53 -3.44 19.21
CA ASN A 7 5.27 -3.21 19.92
C ASN A 7 4.13 -3.26 18.91
N VAL A 8 3.32 -4.31 18.92
CA VAL A 8 2.22 -4.49 17.97
C VAL A 8 0.96 -3.85 18.53
N ILE A 9 0.44 -2.85 17.83
CA ILE A 9 -0.80 -2.15 18.20
C ILE A 9 -1.93 -2.68 17.31
N ASP A 10 -2.94 -3.32 17.90
CA ASP A 10 -4.13 -3.72 17.15
C ASP A 10 -5.06 -2.53 16.94
N ILE A 11 -4.95 -1.97 15.73
CA ILE A 11 -5.77 -0.86 15.26
C ILE A 11 -7.07 -1.34 14.61
N ARG A 12 -7.26 -2.64 14.41
CA ARG A 12 -8.50 -3.16 13.81
C ARG A 12 -9.64 -3.03 14.81
N ALA A 13 -10.82 -2.78 14.28
CA ALA A 13 -12.07 -2.83 15.01
C ALA A 13 -13.08 -3.62 14.17
N GLU A 14 -13.92 -4.38 14.86
CA GLU A 14 -15.03 -5.08 14.22
C GLU A 14 -16.30 -4.85 15.03
N LYS A 15 -17.35 -4.42 14.34
CA LYS A 15 -18.67 -4.23 14.92
C LYS A 15 -19.72 -4.74 13.95
N ASP A 16 -20.60 -5.62 14.42
CA ASP A 16 -21.67 -6.23 13.62
C ASP A 16 -21.16 -6.91 12.32
N GLY A 17 -19.94 -7.49 12.38
CA GLY A 17 -19.30 -8.14 11.24
C GLY A 17 -18.73 -7.19 10.19
N ILE A 18 -18.66 -5.88 10.49
CA ILE A 18 -18.01 -4.84 9.70
C ILE A 18 -16.65 -4.52 10.30
N LYS A 19 -15.61 -4.67 9.49
CA LYS A 19 -14.20 -4.40 9.79
C LYS A 19 -13.87 -2.95 9.49
N SER A 20 -13.21 -2.29 10.42
CA SER A 20 -12.68 -0.93 10.29
C SER A 20 -11.31 -0.83 10.96
N VAL A 21 -10.69 0.35 10.87
CA VAL A 21 -9.48 0.66 11.62
C VAL A 21 -9.70 1.92 12.46
N LYS A 22 -9.07 1.96 13.63
CA LYS A 22 -9.08 3.11 14.53
C LYS A 22 -8.32 4.27 13.90
N PRO A 23 -8.78 5.53 14.09
CA PRO A 23 -8.05 6.71 13.63
C PRO A 23 -6.65 6.76 14.25
N MET A 24 -5.69 7.39 13.57
CA MET A 24 -4.30 7.46 14.01
C MET A 24 -4.15 8.12 15.38
N SER A 25 -5.03 9.04 15.74
CA SER A 25 -5.08 9.66 17.08
C SER A 25 -5.30 8.67 18.24
N GLU A 26 -5.83 7.48 17.96
CA GLU A 26 -6.05 6.41 18.96
C GLU A 26 -4.93 5.36 18.96
N TRP A 27 -3.88 5.55 18.16
CA TRP A 27 -2.76 4.62 18.14
C TRP A 27 -1.89 4.87 19.38
N ASN A 28 -1.86 3.91 20.30
CA ASN A 28 -1.10 3.98 21.54
C ASN A 28 0.40 3.76 21.29
N LEU A 29 1.04 4.73 20.64
CA LEU A 29 2.45 4.68 20.24
C LEU A 29 3.37 4.77 21.48
N SER A 30 4.45 3.98 21.46
CA SER A 30 5.49 4.10 22.49
C SER A 30 6.24 5.44 22.35
N SER A 31 6.49 6.11 23.47
CA SER A 31 7.24 7.37 23.49
C SER A 31 8.69 7.20 23.03
N ASP A 32 9.27 6.01 23.21
CA ASP A 32 10.64 5.62 22.87
C ASP A 32 10.75 4.79 21.57
N ALA A 33 9.68 4.70 20.78
CA ALA A 33 9.69 3.95 19.52
C ALA A 33 10.74 4.52 18.54
N ALA A 34 11.62 3.66 18.01
CA ALA A 34 12.58 4.05 16.98
C ALA A 34 11.89 4.51 15.68
N TYR A 35 10.73 3.91 15.37
CA TYR A 35 9.84 4.32 14.30
C TYR A 35 8.45 3.70 14.50
N VAL A 36 7.46 4.25 13.81
CA VAL A 36 6.13 3.65 13.62
C VAL A 36 6.07 3.08 12.21
N HIS A 37 5.70 1.81 12.07
CA HIS A 37 5.48 1.18 10.76
C HIS A 37 3.99 0.91 10.55
N TYR A 38 3.47 1.24 9.37
CA TYR A 38 2.11 0.86 8.98
C TYR A 38 1.99 0.62 7.47
N CYS A 39 0.87 0.02 7.06
CA CYS A 39 0.51 -0.19 5.66
C CYS A 39 -0.77 0.62 5.34
N PRO A 40 -0.68 1.69 4.52
CA PRO A 40 -1.84 2.48 4.12
C PRO A 40 -2.88 1.71 3.30
N ASN A 41 -2.52 0.59 2.68
CA ASN A 41 -3.43 -0.21 1.86
C ASN A 41 -3.11 -1.71 1.95
N GLU A 42 -3.91 -2.43 2.75
CA GLU A 42 -3.84 -3.88 2.88
C GLU A 42 -4.64 -4.52 1.72
N THR A 43 -3.97 -5.38 0.95
CA THR A 43 -4.47 -5.86 -0.34
C THR A 43 -5.46 -7.01 -0.25
N ILE A 44 -5.43 -7.79 0.84
CA ILE A 44 -6.21 -9.03 0.99
C ILE A 44 -7.60 -8.71 1.53
N GLU A 45 -7.66 -8.01 2.66
CA GLU A 45 -8.87 -7.55 3.31
C GLU A 45 -9.43 -6.26 2.70
N GLY A 46 -8.69 -5.62 1.79
CA GLY A 46 -9.12 -4.41 1.08
C GLY A 46 -9.34 -3.22 2.01
N ILE A 47 -8.52 -3.12 3.05
CA ILE A 47 -8.57 -2.07 4.05
C ILE A 47 -7.58 -0.97 3.68
N ALA A 48 -8.06 0.27 3.62
CA ALA A 48 -7.26 1.46 3.41
C ALA A 48 -7.30 2.41 4.61
N ILE A 49 -6.17 3.05 4.85
CA ILE A 49 -5.99 4.17 5.76
C ILE A 49 -5.63 5.39 4.91
N PHE A 50 -6.60 6.28 4.73
CA PHE A 50 -6.42 7.53 3.96
C PHE A 50 -5.83 8.67 4.81
N GLU A 51 -5.91 8.54 6.14
CA GLU A 51 -5.29 9.47 7.06
C GLU A 51 -3.77 9.43 6.90
N GLU A 52 -3.16 10.60 6.80
CA GLU A 52 -1.71 10.76 6.76
C GLU A 52 -1.18 10.97 8.19
N PRO A 53 0.04 10.51 8.51
CA PRO A 53 0.55 10.46 9.88
C PRO A 53 0.82 11.83 10.48
N ASP A 54 0.29 12.08 11.68
CA ASP A 54 0.46 13.33 12.44
C ASP A 54 0.94 13.09 13.88
N PHE A 55 2.00 12.32 14.05
CA PHE A 55 2.43 11.86 15.38
C PHE A 55 3.41 12.81 16.09
N GLY A 56 3.65 14.00 15.53
CA GLY A 56 4.67 14.93 16.00
C GLY A 56 6.04 14.72 15.34
N ASP A 57 6.90 15.74 15.44
CA ASP A 57 8.19 15.78 14.74
C ASP A 57 9.22 14.75 15.24
N ASP A 58 9.04 14.23 16.46
CA ASP A 58 9.92 13.23 17.09
C ASP A 58 9.65 11.80 16.59
N LYS A 59 8.53 11.57 15.90
CA LYS A 59 8.14 10.24 15.42
C LYS A 59 8.56 10.02 13.97
N ILE A 60 9.44 9.04 13.78
CA ILE A 60 9.81 8.56 12.46
C ILE A 60 8.74 7.60 11.96
N VAL A 61 8.16 7.89 10.80
CA VAL A 61 7.12 7.03 10.21
C VAL A 61 7.67 6.29 9.00
N ILE A 62 7.45 4.97 8.98
CA ILE A 62 7.78 4.08 7.86
C ILE A 62 6.47 3.53 7.29
N ALA A 63 6.27 3.64 5.98
CA ALA A 63 5.04 3.20 5.35
C ALA A 63 5.27 2.28 4.14
N ASP A 64 4.55 1.15 4.11
CA ASP A 64 4.49 0.24 2.97
C ASP A 64 3.44 0.71 1.95
N TYR A 65 3.87 1.46 0.96
CA TYR A 65 3.01 1.96 -0.11
C TYR A 65 2.94 1.02 -1.32
N SER A 66 3.42 -0.23 -1.24
CA SER A 66 3.53 -1.11 -2.41
C SER A 66 2.28 -1.16 -3.28
N SER A 67 1.09 -1.26 -2.67
CA SER A 67 -0.21 -1.40 -3.35
C SER A 67 -0.88 -0.09 -3.73
N THR A 68 -0.36 1.07 -3.29
CA THR A 68 -1.04 2.37 -3.46
C THR A 68 -0.08 3.53 -3.77
N ILE A 69 1.22 3.30 -3.92
CA ILE A 69 2.18 4.35 -4.29
C ILE A 69 1.78 4.95 -5.65
N LEU A 70 1.79 6.28 -5.76
CA LEU A 70 1.36 7.00 -6.96
C LEU A 70 -0.13 6.79 -7.37
N SER A 71 -0.98 6.25 -6.49
CA SER A 71 -2.44 6.19 -6.73
C SER A 71 -3.13 7.53 -6.47
N ALA A 72 -2.56 8.35 -5.59
CA ALA A 72 -2.96 9.70 -5.23
C ALA A 72 -1.74 10.49 -4.71
N SER A 73 -1.93 11.79 -4.49
CA SER A 73 -0.92 12.63 -3.83
C SER A 73 -0.82 12.30 -2.34
N ILE A 74 0.38 12.36 -1.80
CA ILE A 74 0.70 12.24 -0.37
C ILE A 74 1.72 13.34 -0.01
N ASP A 75 1.71 13.80 1.23
CA ASP A 75 2.74 14.66 1.77
C ASP A 75 3.93 13.82 2.26
N VAL A 76 4.93 13.68 1.37
CA VAL A 76 6.16 12.92 1.64
C VAL A 76 6.91 13.43 2.88
N SER A 77 6.74 14.71 3.27
CA SER A 77 7.45 15.28 4.42
C SER A 77 7.03 14.66 5.76
N ARG A 78 5.85 14.03 5.82
CA ARG A 78 5.31 13.36 7.01
C ARG A 78 5.92 11.97 7.26
N TYR A 79 6.81 11.53 6.37
CA TYR A 79 7.39 10.19 6.41
C TYR A 79 8.90 10.24 6.57
N GLY A 80 9.42 9.32 7.38
CA GLY A 80 10.85 9.03 7.41
C GLY A 80 11.26 8.12 6.26
N VAL A 81 10.47 7.06 6.01
CA VAL A 81 10.69 6.13 4.89
C VAL A 81 9.36 5.74 4.26
N ILE A 82 9.28 5.83 2.94
CA ILE A 82 8.23 5.20 2.13
C ILE A 82 8.90 4.15 1.27
N TYR A 83 8.35 2.93 1.23
CA TYR A 83 8.81 1.91 0.30
C TYR A 83 7.67 1.28 -0.47
N ALA A 84 7.96 0.82 -1.68
CA ALA A 84 6.99 0.16 -2.54
C ALA A 84 7.68 -0.82 -3.49
N GLY A 85 7.29 -2.10 -3.43
CA GLY A 85 7.61 -3.07 -4.48
C GLY A 85 6.85 -2.72 -5.76
N ALA A 86 7.53 -2.73 -6.91
CA ALA A 86 6.94 -2.18 -8.13
C ALA A 86 5.76 -2.96 -8.72
N GLN A 87 5.71 -4.28 -8.47
CA GLN A 87 4.80 -5.24 -9.09
C GLN A 87 3.30 -5.02 -8.88
N LYS A 88 2.90 -4.08 -8.02
CA LYS A 88 1.49 -3.80 -7.76
C LYS A 88 1.03 -2.60 -8.58
N ASN A 89 1.63 -1.42 -8.35
CA ASN A 89 1.10 -0.17 -8.90
C ASN A 89 2.01 0.59 -9.86
N ILE A 90 3.30 0.22 -9.96
CA ILE A 90 4.31 1.07 -10.63
C ILE A 90 5.29 0.32 -11.55
N GLY A 91 4.95 -0.90 -11.97
CA GLY A 91 5.72 -1.63 -12.96
C GLY A 91 5.82 -3.13 -12.67
N PRO A 92 6.86 -3.79 -13.19
CA PRO A 92 7.06 -5.23 -13.02
C PRO A 92 7.67 -5.57 -11.66
N ALA A 93 7.59 -6.84 -11.28
CA ALA A 93 8.38 -7.37 -10.16
C ALA A 93 9.89 -7.27 -10.43
N GLY A 94 10.66 -7.16 -9.35
CA GLY A 94 12.13 -7.16 -9.42
C GLY A 94 12.79 -5.82 -9.09
N ILE A 95 12.03 -4.79 -8.72
CA ILE A 95 12.57 -3.53 -8.18
C ILE A 95 11.67 -3.00 -7.06
N THR A 96 12.30 -2.37 -6.06
CA THR A 96 11.62 -1.68 -4.95
C THR A 96 12.06 -0.22 -4.97
N VAL A 97 11.10 0.70 -4.92
CA VAL A 97 11.36 2.13 -4.74
C VAL A 97 11.38 2.42 -3.25
N ILE A 98 12.38 3.18 -2.79
CA ILE A 98 12.50 3.64 -1.41
C ILE A 98 12.73 5.14 -1.46
N ILE A 99 11.88 5.89 -0.75
CA ILE A 99 12.04 7.32 -0.49
C ILE A 99 12.40 7.43 0.99
N ILE A 100 13.60 7.92 1.28
CA ILE A 100 14.15 8.00 2.64
C ILE A 100 14.55 9.43 2.96
N ARG A 101 14.20 9.89 4.16
CA ARG A 101 14.58 11.19 4.69
C ARG A 101 16.08 11.20 4.98
N GLU A 102 16.80 12.20 4.48
CA GLU A 102 18.27 12.21 4.47
C GLU A 102 18.91 12.16 5.87
N ASP A 103 18.25 12.73 6.89
CA ASP A 103 18.70 12.67 8.30
C ASP A 103 18.68 11.26 8.89
N LEU A 104 18.07 10.29 8.21
CA LEU A 104 18.05 8.88 8.62
C LEU A 104 19.25 8.09 8.06
N LEU A 105 20.00 8.67 7.11
CA LEU A 105 21.21 8.06 6.56
C LEU A 105 22.36 8.11 7.57
N GLY A 106 23.33 7.20 7.42
CA GLY A 106 24.46 7.05 8.35
C GLY A 106 24.12 6.40 9.69
N LYS A 107 22.87 5.97 9.89
CA LYS A 107 22.38 5.34 11.14
C LYS A 107 22.35 3.81 11.09
N ALA A 108 22.91 3.19 10.05
CA ALA A 108 22.97 1.74 9.95
C ALA A 108 23.77 1.15 11.13
N HIS A 109 23.34 0.00 11.64
CA HIS A 109 24.07 -0.71 12.70
C HIS A 109 25.47 -1.10 12.20
N GLN A 110 26.50 -1.08 13.05
CA GLN A 110 27.89 -1.35 12.65
C GLN A 110 28.13 -2.72 11.98
N HIS A 111 27.24 -3.68 12.23
CA HIS A 111 27.27 -5.02 11.64
C HIS A 111 26.35 -5.19 10.42
N THR A 112 25.72 -4.12 9.95
CA THR A 112 24.86 -4.15 8.75
C THR A 112 25.74 -4.39 7.52
N PRO A 113 25.48 -5.44 6.72
CA PRO A 113 26.17 -5.62 5.45
C PRO A 113 25.95 -4.41 4.54
N SER A 114 26.97 -3.97 3.81
CA SER A 114 26.91 -2.76 2.98
C SER A 114 25.76 -2.78 1.94
N ILE A 115 25.37 -3.96 1.45
CA ILE A 115 24.23 -4.11 0.53
C ILE A 115 22.88 -3.75 1.17
N LEU A 116 22.77 -3.81 2.50
CA LEU A 116 21.57 -3.45 3.28
C LEU A 116 21.67 -2.04 3.90
N ASP A 117 22.76 -1.31 3.68
CA ASP A 117 22.93 0.05 4.19
C ASP A 117 22.42 1.08 3.18
N TYR A 118 21.34 1.79 3.53
CA TYR A 118 20.76 2.83 2.68
C TYR A 118 21.73 3.97 2.37
N THR A 119 22.68 4.26 3.26
CA THR A 119 23.72 5.27 3.04
C THR A 119 24.57 4.89 1.85
N VAL A 120 24.97 3.62 1.77
CA VAL A 120 25.74 3.07 0.65
C VAL A 120 24.89 3.09 -0.62
N GLN A 121 23.62 2.68 -0.54
CA GLN A 121 22.73 2.73 -1.72
C GLN A 121 22.62 4.15 -2.29
N VAL A 122 22.46 5.16 -1.44
CA VAL A 122 22.37 6.57 -1.86
C VAL A 122 23.70 7.08 -2.42
N GLN A 123 24.84 6.78 -1.77
CA GLN A 123 26.16 7.21 -2.23
C GLN A 123 26.52 6.76 -3.65
N TYR A 124 25.97 5.62 -4.07
CA TYR A 124 26.20 5.06 -5.41
C TYR A 124 25.01 5.23 -6.34
N ASP A 125 24.07 6.15 -6.04
CA ASP A 125 22.88 6.41 -6.86
C ASP A 125 22.08 5.12 -7.19
N SER A 126 21.93 4.23 -6.20
CA SER A 126 21.32 2.89 -6.33
C SER A 126 22.04 1.93 -7.28
N MET A 127 23.31 2.19 -7.57
CA MET A 127 24.18 1.37 -8.44
C MET A 127 25.41 0.84 -7.69
N TYR A 128 25.29 0.58 -6.38
CA TYR A 128 26.35 -0.04 -5.58
C TYR A 128 26.77 -1.42 -6.15
N ASN A 129 25.81 -2.18 -6.67
CA ASN A 129 26.02 -3.37 -7.47
C ASN A 129 25.20 -3.29 -8.77
N THR A 130 25.15 -4.38 -9.55
CA THR A 130 24.37 -4.42 -10.79
C THR A 130 22.87 -4.27 -10.49
N PRO A 131 22.22 -3.17 -10.92
CA PRO A 131 20.82 -2.96 -10.63
C PRO A 131 19.92 -3.78 -11.57
N PRO A 132 18.62 -3.96 -11.23
CA PRO A 132 17.66 -4.65 -12.09
C PRO A 132 17.23 -3.76 -13.26
N THR A 133 18.13 -3.59 -14.24
CA THR A 133 18.02 -2.60 -15.34
C THR A 133 16.69 -2.67 -16.10
N PHE A 134 16.19 -3.87 -16.39
CA PHE A 134 14.93 -4.04 -17.12
C PHE A 134 13.71 -3.60 -16.30
N ALA A 135 13.63 -4.02 -15.04
CA ALA A 135 12.55 -3.59 -14.14
C ALA A 135 12.59 -2.08 -13.91
N TRP A 136 13.78 -1.52 -13.74
CA TRP A 136 14.00 -0.08 -13.62
C TRP A 136 13.50 0.68 -14.86
N TYR A 137 13.90 0.24 -16.05
CA TYR A 137 13.47 0.85 -17.31
C TYR A 137 11.94 0.86 -17.45
N LEU A 138 11.29 -0.29 -17.21
CA LEU A 138 9.85 -0.42 -17.34
C LEU A 138 9.10 0.46 -16.31
N SER A 139 9.53 0.48 -15.04
CA SER A 139 8.97 1.41 -14.06
C SER A 139 9.14 2.88 -14.48
N GLY A 140 10.30 3.24 -15.05
CA GLY A 140 10.53 4.55 -15.64
C GLY A 140 9.55 4.90 -16.77
N MET A 141 9.18 3.94 -17.61
CA MET A 141 8.14 4.14 -18.63
C MET A 141 6.75 4.34 -18.01
N VAL A 142 6.41 3.59 -16.96
CA VAL A 142 5.14 3.76 -16.23
C VAL A 142 5.05 5.16 -15.62
N PHE A 143 6.14 5.67 -15.04
CA PHE A 143 6.18 7.04 -14.51
C PHE A 143 5.98 8.10 -15.60
N LYS A 144 6.62 7.93 -16.76
CA LYS A 144 6.41 8.83 -17.92
C LYS A 144 4.96 8.79 -18.40
N TRP A 145 4.37 7.59 -18.51
CA TRP A 145 2.97 7.42 -18.86
C TRP A 145 2.06 8.11 -17.85
N LEU A 146 2.26 7.88 -16.56
CA LEU A 146 1.47 8.48 -15.47
C LEU A 146 1.47 9.99 -15.54
N LYS A 147 2.65 10.60 -15.77
CA LYS A 147 2.76 12.05 -15.99
C LYS A 147 2.00 12.50 -17.24
N GLY A 148 2.11 11.74 -18.33
CA GLY A 148 1.36 11.98 -19.58
C GLY A 148 -0.16 11.83 -19.44
N GLN A 149 -0.64 11.10 -18.42
CA GLN A 149 -2.07 10.98 -18.10
C GLN A 149 -2.62 12.18 -17.33
N GLY A 150 -1.81 13.18 -16.96
CA GLY A 150 -2.23 14.30 -16.10
C GLY A 150 -1.73 14.19 -14.65
N GLY A 151 -0.86 13.22 -14.36
CA GLY A 151 -0.22 13.07 -13.05
C GLY A 151 -1.17 12.55 -11.96
N LEU A 152 -0.73 12.70 -10.70
CA LEU A 152 -1.40 12.11 -9.54
C LEU A 152 -2.83 12.61 -9.33
N GLN A 153 -3.11 13.87 -9.66
CA GLN A 153 -4.46 14.42 -9.55
C GLN A 153 -5.45 13.67 -10.45
N GLU A 154 -5.07 13.44 -11.70
CA GLU A 154 -5.93 12.76 -12.68
C GLU A 154 -6.00 11.25 -12.41
N ILE A 155 -4.89 10.62 -12.04
CA ILE A 155 -4.89 9.22 -11.62
C ILE A 155 -5.78 9.00 -10.39
N SER A 156 -5.72 9.90 -9.40
CA SER A 156 -6.59 9.84 -8.22
C SER A 156 -8.07 9.89 -8.60
N LYS A 157 -8.48 10.83 -9.45
CA LYS A 157 -9.87 10.92 -9.93
C LYS A 157 -10.33 9.62 -10.60
N ARG A 158 -9.49 9.05 -11.48
CA ARG A 158 -9.80 7.79 -12.17
C ARG A 158 -9.89 6.62 -11.21
N ASN A 159 -9.02 6.56 -10.20
CA ASN A 159 -9.04 5.50 -9.20
C ASN A 159 -10.31 5.57 -8.36
N HIS A 160 -10.70 6.75 -7.90
CA HIS A 160 -11.96 6.96 -7.19
C HIS A 160 -13.17 6.57 -8.05
N ALA A 161 -13.25 7.04 -9.29
CA ALA A 161 -14.36 6.71 -10.18
C ALA A 161 -14.51 5.18 -10.44
N LYS A 162 -13.39 4.46 -10.61
CA LYS A 162 -13.42 2.99 -10.74
C LYS A 162 -13.91 2.32 -9.46
N ALA A 163 -13.38 2.74 -8.31
CA ALA A 163 -13.73 2.16 -7.02
C ALA A 163 -15.20 2.43 -6.69
N GLU A 164 -15.68 3.66 -6.88
CA GLU A 164 -17.08 4.05 -6.69
C GLU A 164 -18.02 3.23 -7.56
N LEU A 165 -17.70 3.05 -8.85
CA LEU A 165 -18.51 2.23 -9.76
C LEU A 165 -18.64 0.78 -9.24
N LEU A 166 -17.54 0.18 -8.81
CA LEU A 166 -17.54 -1.19 -8.32
C LEU A 166 -18.23 -1.32 -6.96
N TYR A 167 -17.93 -0.42 -6.02
CA TYR A 167 -18.61 -0.40 -4.72
C TYR A 167 -20.10 -0.15 -4.85
N HIS A 168 -20.54 0.72 -5.76
CA HIS A 168 -21.95 0.92 -6.04
C HIS A 168 -22.63 -0.36 -6.53
N ALA A 169 -21.99 -1.13 -7.43
CA ALA A 169 -22.51 -2.42 -7.90
C ALA A 169 -22.59 -3.46 -6.76
N VAL A 170 -21.59 -3.47 -5.87
CA VAL A 170 -21.57 -4.34 -4.68
C VAL A 170 -22.66 -3.95 -3.69
N ASP A 171 -22.81 -2.67 -3.36
CA ASP A 171 -23.72 -2.20 -2.31
C ASP A 171 -25.19 -2.18 -2.76
N SER A 172 -25.44 -2.01 -4.07
CA SER A 172 -26.81 -2.00 -4.63
C SER A 172 -27.37 -3.40 -4.90
N SER A 173 -26.61 -4.45 -4.60
CA SER A 173 -26.97 -5.84 -4.89
C SER A 173 -26.97 -6.69 -3.63
N GLN A 174 -27.99 -7.54 -3.48
CA GLN A 174 -28.03 -8.55 -2.40
C GLN A 174 -27.14 -9.76 -2.70
N LEU A 175 -26.56 -9.84 -3.90
CA LEU A 175 -25.67 -10.93 -4.30
C LEU A 175 -24.31 -10.84 -3.60
N TYR A 176 -23.87 -9.62 -3.25
CA TYR A 176 -22.54 -9.37 -2.74
C TYR A 176 -22.56 -8.93 -1.28
N ILE A 177 -21.48 -9.22 -0.57
CA ILE A 177 -21.20 -8.78 0.78
C ILE A 177 -19.80 -8.16 0.77
N ASN A 178 -19.69 -6.89 1.14
CA ASN A 178 -18.43 -6.27 1.53
C ASN A 178 -18.48 -5.94 3.02
N ARG A 179 -17.51 -6.45 3.77
CA ARG A 179 -17.44 -6.29 5.23
C ARG A 179 -16.49 -5.19 5.67
N VAL A 180 -16.02 -4.34 4.76
CA VAL A 180 -15.12 -3.23 5.08
C VAL A 180 -15.96 -1.97 5.28
N ALA A 181 -15.75 -1.29 6.39
CA ALA A 181 -16.42 -0.03 6.69
C ALA A 181 -16.17 0.99 5.56
N PRO A 182 -17.19 1.76 5.13
CA PRO A 182 -17.07 2.62 3.96
C PRO A 182 -15.86 3.56 3.96
N GLN A 183 -15.49 4.12 5.11
CA GLN A 183 -14.35 5.01 5.27
C GLN A 183 -12.98 4.32 5.16
N ASN A 184 -12.93 2.99 5.22
CA ASN A 184 -11.71 2.18 5.14
C ASN A 184 -11.68 1.29 3.90
N ARG A 185 -12.59 1.50 2.95
CA ARG A 185 -12.63 0.76 1.69
C ARG A 185 -11.47 1.17 0.78
N SER A 186 -10.66 0.19 0.40
CA SER A 186 -9.56 0.43 -0.55
C SER A 186 -10.07 0.81 -1.93
N ILE A 187 -9.50 1.87 -2.50
CA ILE A 187 -9.73 2.25 -3.91
C ILE A 187 -8.85 1.45 -4.89
N MET A 188 -7.98 0.58 -4.37
CA MET A 188 -7.02 -0.22 -5.14
C MET A 188 -7.39 -1.70 -5.20
N ASN A 189 -7.95 -2.22 -4.10
CA ASN A 189 -8.28 -3.64 -3.94
C ASN A 189 -9.68 -3.75 -3.31
N VAL A 190 -10.68 -4.08 -4.13
CA VAL A 190 -12.08 -4.16 -3.69
C VAL A 190 -12.47 -5.62 -3.47
N PRO A 191 -12.42 -6.13 -2.23
CA PRO A 191 -12.92 -7.47 -1.93
C PRO A 191 -14.44 -7.45 -1.84
N PHE A 192 -15.05 -8.55 -2.23
CA PHE A 192 -16.44 -8.86 -1.93
C PHE A 192 -16.58 -10.38 -1.86
N GLN A 193 -17.59 -10.82 -1.13
CA GLN A 193 -18.00 -12.22 -1.06
C GLN A 193 -19.37 -12.34 -1.70
N LEU A 194 -19.71 -13.50 -2.27
CA LEU A 194 -21.10 -13.76 -2.59
C LEU A 194 -21.87 -14.05 -1.30
N ALA A 195 -23.13 -13.62 -1.22
CA ALA A 195 -24.01 -13.92 -0.11
C ALA A 195 -24.25 -15.44 0.04
N ASN A 196 -24.15 -16.18 -1.07
CA ASN A 196 -24.16 -17.64 -1.09
C ASN A 196 -22.81 -18.17 -1.64
N PRO A 197 -21.92 -18.69 -0.76
CA PRO A 197 -20.62 -19.23 -1.17
C PRO A 197 -20.70 -20.39 -2.17
N ALA A 198 -21.84 -21.08 -2.28
CA ALA A 198 -22.01 -22.14 -3.28
C ALA A 198 -21.93 -21.63 -4.73
N LEU A 199 -22.09 -20.31 -4.93
CA LEU A 199 -22.03 -19.67 -6.25
C LEU A 199 -20.61 -19.22 -6.62
N ASP A 200 -19.62 -19.30 -5.72
CA ASP A 200 -18.28 -18.73 -5.96
C ASP A 200 -17.59 -19.35 -7.19
N SER A 201 -17.72 -20.68 -7.36
CA SER A 201 -17.12 -21.36 -8.52
C SER A 201 -17.79 -20.92 -9.83
N GLN A 202 -19.13 -20.84 -9.84
CA GLN A 202 -19.89 -20.40 -11.01
C GLN A 202 -19.57 -18.94 -11.35
N PHE A 203 -19.46 -18.05 -10.36
CA PHE A 203 -19.07 -16.66 -10.57
C PHE A 203 -17.70 -16.55 -11.23
N LEU A 204 -16.71 -17.32 -10.77
CA LEU A 204 -15.36 -17.31 -11.35
C LEU A 204 -15.34 -17.85 -12.78
N GLU A 205 -16.11 -18.91 -13.06
CA GLU A 205 -16.25 -19.47 -14.40
C GLU A 205 -16.92 -18.49 -15.37
N GLU A 206 -18.04 -17.90 -14.96
CA GLU A 206 -18.77 -16.92 -15.77
C GLU A 206 -17.97 -15.64 -15.97
N ALA A 207 -17.29 -15.14 -14.93
CA ALA A 207 -16.39 -13.99 -15.04
C ALA A 207 -15.29 -14.26 -16.07
N TYR A 208 -14.64 -15.43 -16.01
CA TYR A 208 -13.61 -15.82 -16.97
C TYR A 208 -14.18 -15.90 -18.40
N ALA A 209 -15.37 -16.49 -18.58
CA ALA A 209 -16.04 -16.57 -19.87
C ALA A 209 -16.37 -15.19 -20.47
N HIS A 210 -16.56 -14.17 -19.63
CA HIS A 210 -16.77 -12.78 -20.03
C HIS A 210 -15.47 -11.94 -20.09
N GLY A 211 -14.30 -12.57 -19.99
CA GLY A 211 -13.00 -11.90 -20.11
C GLY A 211 -12.53 -11.18 -18.84
N LEU A 212 -13.18 -11.42 -17.70
CA LEU A 212 -12.75 -10.93 -16.39
C LEU A 212 -11.83 -11.95 -15.74
N HIS A 213 -10.53 -11.65 -15.72
CA HIS A 213 -9.50 -12.56 -15.25
C HIS A 213 -9.03 -12.20 -13.82
N ALA A 214 -8.46 -13.19 -13.13
CA ALA A 214 -7.79 -13.02 -11.83
C ALA A 214 -8.67 -12.42 -10.70
N LEU A 215 -9.96 -12.76 -10.67
CA LEU A 215 -10.90 -12.31 -9.63
C LEU A 215 -10.96 -13.20 -8.39
N LYS A 216 -10.25 -14.34 -8.38
CA LYS A 216 -10.25 -15.24 -7.22
C LYS A 216 -9.56 -14.55 -6.04
N GLY A 217 -10.31 -14.33 -4.96
CA GLY A 217 -9.77 -13.85 -3.68
C GLY A 217 -8.84 -14.88 -3.02
N GLN A 218 -8.11 -14.42 -1.99
CA GLN A 218 -7.28 -15.30 -1.15
C GLN A 218 -8.11 -16.02 -0.09
#